data_AF-A0A1G1KLF8-F1
#
_entry.id   AF-A0A1G1KLF8-F1
#
_cell.length_a   1.000
_cell.length_b   1.000
_cell.length_c   1.000
_cell.angle_alpha   90.00
_cell.angle_beta   90.00
_cell.angle_gamma   90.00
#
_symmetry.space_group_name_H-M   'P 1'
#
loop_
_entity.id
_entity.type
_entity.pdbx_description
1 polymer ?
#
loop_
_entity_poly.entity_id
_entity_poly.type
_entity_poly.pdbx_seq_one_letter_code
_entity_poly.pdbx_strand_id
1 'polypeptide(L)'
;VAKQHKPVKLIIGMISNDPDLIMKVEKTLAWRFGPIDFRTALLDFAYTDYYAPEMGQNLKRQFVSFRKLINPELLPKIKHYTNKLELGMSRERGKPSRRINIDPGYVTDAKLILATTKDNAHRVYLKSGVFAEITLRYMEKSFLPWEWTYRDYQTKEYVDIFNEIRKIYLQQMK
;
A
#
# COMPACT_ATOMS: atom_id res chain seq x y z
N VAL A 1 -3.71 1.36 -31.85
CA VAL A 1 -4.16 0.10 -31.21
C VAL A 1 -3.91 0.19 -29.72
N ALA A 2 -4.93 -0.03 -28.88
CA ALA A 2 -4.75 -0.03 -27.42
C ALA A 2 -3.90 -1.23 -27.00
N LYS A 3 -2.83 -1.00 -26.23
CA LYS A 3 -1.99 -2.07 -25.68
C LYS A 3 -2.51 -2.48 -24.31
N GLN A 4 -2.59 -3.78 -24.07
CA GLN A 4 -2.91 -4.29 -22.74
C GLN A 4 -1.76 -3.95 -21.77
N HIS A 5 -2.11 -3.48 -20.57
CA HIS A 5 -1.09 -3.14 -19.58
C HIS A 5 -0.45 -4.42 -19.04
N LYS A 6 0.88 -4.41 -18.87
CA LYS A 6 1.62 -5.51 -18.22
C LYS A 6 1.09 -5.73 -16.79
N PRO A 7 1.07 -6.98 -16.28
CA PRO A 7 0.70 -7.20 -14.89
C PRO A 7 1.71 -6.50 -13.96
N VAL A 8 1.26 -6.09 -12.78
CA VAL A 8 2.01 -5.26 -11.83
C VAL A 8 2.11 -5.94 -10.47
N LYS A 9 3.10 -5.52 -9.67
CA LYS A 9 3.36 -6.08 -8.35
C LYS A 9 2.46 -5.44 -7.30
N LEU A 10 1.47 -6.16 -6.80
CA LEU A 10 0.63 -5.69 -5.70
C LEU A 10 1.47 -5.53 -4.43
N ILE A 11 1.38 -4.35 -3.82
CA ILE A 11 1.90 -4.06 -2.49
C ILE A 11 0.76 -3.60 -1.59
N ILE A 12 0.88 -3.90 -0.30
CA ILE A 12 -0.03 -3.38 0.72
C ILE A 12 0.79 -2.93 1.92
N GLY A 13 0.58 -1.70 2.36
CA GLY A 13 1.10 -1.19 3.61
C GLY A 13 0.01 -1.17 4.68
N MET A 14 0.36 -1.60 5.90
CA MET A 14 -0.55 -1.70 7.04
C MET A 14 -0.01 -0.86 8.20
N ILE A 15 -0.87 -0.09 8.86
CA ILE A 15 -0.53 0.65 10.10
C ILE A 15 -1.49 0.26 11.21
N SER A 16 -0.98 -0.11 12.38
CA SER A 16 -1.76 -0.30 13.60
C SER A 16 -0.85 -0.20 14.83
N ASN A 17 -1.41 0.12 16.00
CA ASN A 17 -0.71 -0.09 17.28
C ASN A 17 -0.89 -1.51 17.84
N ASP A 18 -1.62 -2.38 17.13
CA ASP A 18 -1.84 -3.77 17.49
C ASP A 18 -1.12 -4.69 16.47
N PRO A 19 0.06 -5.23 16.83
CA PRO A 19 0.81 -6.18 16.01
C PRO A 19 0.03 -7.45 15.65
N ASP A 20 -0.82 -7.96 16.54
CA ASP A 20 -1.61 -9.17 16.29
C ASP A 20 -2.69 -8.89 15.25
N LEU A 21 -3.25 -7.67 15.25
CA LEU A 21 -4.17 -7.23 14.21
C LEU A 21 -3.48 -7.14 12.84
N ILE A 22 -2.25 -6.62 12.77
CA ILE A 22 -1.46 -6.60 11.53
C ILE A 22 -1.27 -8.03 11.02
N MET A 23 -0.86 -8.96 11.89
CA MET A 23 -0.66 -10.36 11.53
C MET A 23 -1.95 -11.04 11.04
N LYS A 24 -3.09 -10.76 11.68
CA LYS A 24 -4.40 -11.25 11.26
C LYS A 24 -4.81 -10.72 9.88
N VAL A 25 -4.55 -9.44 9.62
CA VAL A 25 -4.80 -8.83 8.31
C VAL A 25 -3.87 -9.42 7.26
N GLU A 26 -2.58 -9.58 7.54
CA GLU A 26 -1.60 -10.22 6.66
C GLU A 26 -2.10 -11.59 6.17
N LYS A 27 -2.55 -12.46 7.09
CA LYS A 27 -3.12 -13.77 6.76
C LYS A 27 -4.36 -13.67 5.87
N THR A 28 -5.24 -12.70 6.16
CA THR A 28 -6.45 -12.46 5.36
C THR A 28 -6.12 -11.99 3.94
N LEU A 29 -5.11 -11.12 3.81
CA LEU A 29 -4.62 -10.62 2.53
C LEU A 29 -3.94 -11.74 1.73
N ALA A 30 -3.13 -12.58 2.38
CA ALA A 30 -2.49 -13.73 1.76
C ALA A 30 -3.51 -14.75 1.21
N TRP A 31 -4.56 -15.05 1.97
CA TRP A 31 -5.66 -15.88 1.49
C TRP A 31 -6.35 -15.26 0.26
N ARG A 32 -6.54 -13.93 0.25
CA ARG A 32 -7.27 -13.22 -0.80
C ARG A 32 -6.49 -13.00 -2.09
N PHE A 33 -5.19 -12.70 -1.99
CA PHE A 33 -4.34 -12.25 -3.09
C PHE A 33 -3.25 -13.26 -3.48
N GLY A 34 -3.09 -14.32 -2.68
CA GLY A 34 -2.10 -15.37 -2.89
C GLY A 34 -0.91 -15.25 -1.92
N PRO A 35 0.07 -16.16 -2.03
CA PRO A 35 1.22 -16.18 -1.13
C PRO A 35 1.98 -14.86 -1.11
N ILE A 36 2.37 -14.42 0.08
CA ILE A 36 3.28 -13.29 0.28
C ILE A 36 4.69 -13.75 -0.10
N ASP A 37 5.40 -12.92 -0.86
CA ASP A 37 6.78 -13.19 -1.27
C ASP A 37 7.78 -12.12 -0.82
N PHE A 38 7.29 -11.07 -0.19
CA PHE A 38 8.10 -10.10 0.53
C PHE A 38 7.31 -9.56 1.72
N ARG A 39 7.97 -9.44 2.86
CA ARG A 39 7.39 -8.91 4.09
C ARG A 39 8.48 -8.20 4.88
N THR A 40 8.21 -6.99 5.34
CA THR A 40 9.10 -6.29 6.26
C THR A 40 8.94 -6.79 7.70
N ALA A 41 9.94 -6.51 8.55
CA ALA A 41 9.70 -6.44 9.98
C ALA A 41 8.63 -5.38 10.30
N LEU A 42 8.13 -5.39 11.54
CA LEU A 42 7.30 -4.29 12.05
C LEU A 42 8.20 -3.07 12.25
N LEU A 43 7.92 -2.00 11.52
CA LEU A 43 8.66 -0.75 11.56
C LEU A 43 7.95 0.23 12.50
N ASP A 44 8.70 1.07 13.20
CA ASP A 44 8.12 2.17 13.95
C ASP A 44 7.49 3.20 13.02
N PHE A 45 6.28 3.66 13.34
CA PHE A 45 5.57 4.67 12.56
C PHE A 45 5.31 5.91 13.42
N ALA A 46 6.17 6.93 13.24
CA ALA A 46 6.14 8.19 14.01
C ALA A 46 6.04 9.43 13.10
N TYR A 47 5.54 9.29 11.87
CA TYR A 47 5.59 10.35 10.86
C TYR A 47 4.41 11.33 10.89
N THR A 48 3.34 11.00 11.62
CA THR A 48 2.15 11.85 11.75
C THR A 48 1.29 11.44 12.95
N ASP A 49 0.68 12.44 13.60
CA ASP A 49 -0.32 12.23 14.66
C ASP A 49 -1.73 12.00 14.10
N TYR A 50 -1.90 12.01 12.77
CA TYR A 50 -3.19 11.87 12.09
C TYR A 50 -4.02 10.67 12.57
N TYR A 51 -3.36 9.55 12.90
CA TYR A 51 -4.02 8.33 13.33
C TYR A 51 -4.26 8.24 14.84
N ALA A 52 -3.58 9.09 15.64
CA ALA A 52 -3.60 8.98 17.10
C ALA A 52 -5.01 9.06 17.72
N PRO A 53 -5.95 9.91 17.24
CA PRO A 53 -7.29 9.99 17.82
C PRO A 53 -8.11 8.68 17.71
N GLU A 54 -7.92 7.91 16.63
CA GLU A 54 -8.70 6.69 16.38
C GLU A 54 -7.94 5.42 16.79
N MET A 55 -6.63 5.38 16.50
CA MET A 55 -5.79 4.19 16.63
C MET A 55 -4.89 4.22 17.87
N GLY A 56 -4.69 5.37 18.52
CA GLY A 56 -3.76 5.55 19.62
C GLY A 56 -2.30 5.73 19.18
N GLN A 57 -1.38 5.67 20.14
CA GLN A 57 0.07 5.90 19.93
C GLN A 57 0.83 4.60 19.64
N ASN A 58 2.15 4.71 19.42
CA ASN A 58 3.08 3.59 19.18
C ASN A 58 2.68 2.73 17.96
N LEU A 59 2.32 3.42 16.88
CA LEU A 59 1.92 2.79 15.63
C LEU A 59 3.10 2.03 15.02
N LYS A 60 2.80 0.87 14.46
CA LYS A 60 3.70 0.05 13.67
C LYS A 60 3.26 0.05 12.21
N ARG A 61 4.22 0.03 11.29
CA ARG A 61 4.01 -0.15 9.86
C ARG A 61 4.52 -1.53 9.43
N GLN A 62 3.84 -2.17 8.50
CA GLN A 62 4.36 -3.33 7.78
C GLN A 62 4.01 -3.24 6.30
N PHE A 63 4.97 -3.58 5.45
CA PHE A 63 4.74 -3.74 4.02
C PHE A 63 4.79 -5.21 3.62
N VAL A 64 3.86 -5.60 2.76
CA VAL A 64 3.84 -6.92 2.13
C VAL A 64 3.65 -6.80 0.62
N SER A 65 4.23 -7.75 -0.11
CA SER A 65 3.93 -7.96 -1.53
C SER A 65 3.59 -9.41 -1.82
N PHE A 66 2.92 -9.64 -2.95
CA PHE A 66 2.34 -10.94 -3.28
C PHE A 66 3.03 -11.57 -4.48
N ARG A 67 3.16 -12.91 -4.46
CA ARG A 67 3.74 -13.69 -5.56
C ARG A 67 2.95 -13.55 -6.86
N LYS A 68 1.62 -13.45 -6.75
CA LYS A 68 0.73 -13.27 -7.91
C LYS A 68 0.74 -11.81 -8.35
N LEU A 69 1.17 -11.55 -9.59
CA LEU A 69 1.01 -10.24 -10.21
C LEU A 69 -0.46 -9.98 -10.56
N ILE A 70 -0.87 -8.72 -10.54
CA ILE A 70 -2.26 -8.30 -10.79
C ILE A 70 -2.40 -7.49 -12.08
N ASN A 71 -3.58 -7.50 -12.69
CA ASN A 71 -3.93 -6.44 -13.64
C ASN A 71 -4.13 -5.13 -12.85
N PRO A 72 -3.46 -4.02 -13.21
CA PRO A 72 -3.60 -2.74 -12.49
C PRO A 72 -5.04 -2.20 -12.44
N GLU A 73 -5.91 -2.58 -13.38
CA GLU A 73 -7.35 -2.24 -13.35
C GLU A 73 -8.08 -2.77 -12.12
N LEU A 74 -7.51 -3.77 -11.42
CA LEU A 74 -8.06 -4.29 -10.18
C LEU A 74 -7.83 -3.36 -8.99
N LEU A 75 -6.96 -2.36 -9.08
CA LEU A 75 -6.56 -1.51 -7.95
C LEU A 75 -7.78 -0.84 -7.26
N PRO A 76 -8.77 -0.26 -7.96
CA PRO A 76 -9.98 0.27 -7.32
C PRO A 76 -10.76 -0.80 -6.53
N LYS A 77 -10.93 -2.00 -7.09
CA LYS A 77 -11.62 -3.11 -6.43
C LYS A 77 -10.86 -3.57 -5.18
N ILE A 78 -9.53 -3.59 -5.25
CA ILE A 78 -8.67 -3.90 -4.10
C ILE A 78 -8.82 -2.83 -3.03
N LYS A 79 -8.81 -1.53 -3.38
CA LYS A 79 -9.01 -0.45 -2.40
C LYS A 79 -10.36 -0.52 -1.70
N HIS A 80 -11.44 -0.81 -2.43
CA HIS A 80 -12.73 -1.04 -1.78
C HIS A 80 -12.73 -2.24 -0.85
N TYR A 81 -12.06 -3.33 -1.23
CA TYR A 81 -11.92 -4.50 -0.38
C TYR A 81 -11.15 -4.17 0.90
N THR A 82 -10.01 -3.48 0.82
CA THR A 82 -9.23 -3.12 2.00
C THR A 82 -9.97 -2.15 2.90
N ASN A 83 -10.67 -1.15 2.35
CA ASN A 83 -11.53 -0.24 3.14
C ASN A 83 -12.65 -0.99 3.88
N LYS A 84 -13.27 -1.99 3.22
CA LYS A 84 -14.28 -2.84 3.89
C LYS A 84 -13.67 -3.69 4.99
N LEU A 85 -12.44 -4.18 4.79
CA LEU A 85 -11.71 -4.95 5.79
C LEU A 85 -11.37 -4.09 7.02
N GLU A 86 -10.89 -2.86 6.81
CA GLU A 86 -10.68 -1.88 7.88
C GLU A 86 -11.96 -1.65 8.69
N LEU A 87 -13.07 -1.35 7.99
CA LEU A 87 -14.37 -1.11 8.63
C LEU A 87 -14.88 -2.32 9.42
N GLY A 88 -14.68 -3.53 8.90
CA GLY A 88 -15.06 -4.77 9.58
C GLY A 88 -14.25 -5.04 10.86
N MET A 89 -13.11 -4.36 11.05
CA MET A 89 -12.23 -4.49 12.20
C MET A 89 -12.31 -3.29 13.17
N SER A 90 -13.12 -2.27 12.86
CA SER A 90 -13.34 -1.11 13.73
C SER A 90 -14.00 -1.50 15.07
N ARG A 91 -13.71 -0.74 16.14
CA ARG A 91 -14.27 -0.99 17.49
C ARG A 91 -15.79 -0.76 17.55
N GLU A 92 -16.26 0.30 16.91
CA GLU A 92 -17.68 0.64 16.80
C GLU A 92 -18.08 0.72 15.33
N ARG A 93 -19.18 0.08 14.96
CA ARG A 93 -19.71 0.18 13.60
C ARG A 93 -20.33 1.56 13.40
N GLY A 94 -19.90 2.27 12.37
CA GLY A 94 -20.50 3.55 11.96
C GLY A 94 -19.93 4.81 12.63
N LYS A 95 -18.91 4.70 13.49
CA LYS A 95 -18.15 5.85 14.03
C LYS A 95 -16.67 5.77 13.63
N PRO A 96 -15.91 6.89 13.67
CA PRO A 96 -14.46 6.87 13.48
C PRO A 96 -13.82 6.14 14.67
N SER A 97 -13.59 4.84 14.49
CA SER A 97 -12.95 3.97 15.48
C SER A 97 -12.01 2.99 14.78
N ARG A 98 -11.25 3.50 13.81
CA ARG A 98 -10.31 2.71 13.01
C ARG A 98 -9.27 2.06 13.92
N ARG A 99 -9.00 0.77 13.70
CA ARG A 99 -7.92 0.05 14.40
C ARG A 99 -6.70 -0.22 13.53
N ILE A 100 -6.91 -0.27 12.21
CA ILE A 100 -5.87 -0.52 11.23
C ILE A 100 -6.13 0.34 9.99
N ASN A 101 -5.05 0.81 9.37
CA ASN A 101 -5.07 1.41 8.05
C ASN A 101 -4.40 0.45 7.06
N ILE A 102 -5.02 0.23 5.89
CA ILE A 102 -4.61 -0.73 4.87
C ILE A 102 -4.59 -0.02 3.50
N ASP A 103 -3.38 0.31 3.06
CA ASP A 103 -3.12 1.05 1.81
C ASP A 103 -2.63 0.11 0.71
N PRO A 104 -3.49 -0.27 -0.25
CA PRO A 104 -3.04 -0.98 -1.43
C PRO A 104 -2.43 -0.05 -2.46
N GLY A 105 -1.44 -0.59 -3.16
CA GLY A 105 -0.77 0.04 -4.28
C GLY A 105 -0.13 -1.00 -5.19
N TYR A 106 0.65 -0.55 -6.16
CA TYR A 106 1.47 -1.47 -6.93
C TYR A 106 2.80 -0.87 -7.38
N VAL A 107 3.76 -1.74 -7.59
CA VAL A 107 5.06 -1.44 -8.19
C VAL A 107 5.08 -1.89 -9.65
N THR A 108 5.67 -1.04 -10.49
CA THR A 108 6.05 -1.32 -11.88
C THR A 108 7.57 -1.22 -12.01
N ASP A 109 8.08 -1.34 -13.24
CA ASP A 109 9.48 -1.08 -13.54
C ASP A 109 9.85 0.40 -13.39
N ALA A 110 8.88 1.32 -13.50
CA ALA A 110 9.13 2.76 -13.51
C ALA A 110 8.61 3.52 -12.29
N LYS A 111 7.69 2.96 -11.50
CA LYS A 111 6.98 3.70 -10.44
C LYS A 111 6.30 2.83 -9.39
N LEU A 112 6.11 3.42 -8.21
CA LEU A 112 5.19 2.99 -7.17
C LEU A 112 3.92 3.83 -7.24
N ILE A 113 2.76 3.19 -7.22
CA ILE A 113 1.44 3.83 -7.20
C ILE A 113 0.68 3.42 -5.94
N LEU A 114 0.00 4.35 -5.29
CA LEU A 114 -0.94 4.08 -4.19
C LEU A 114 -2.37 4.42 -4.59
N ALA A 115 -3.33 3.66 -4.04
CA ALA A 115 -4.75 3.92 -4.19
C ALA A 115 -5.32 4.70 -3.01
N THR A 116 -6.18 5.67 -3.30
CA THR A 116 -6.80 6.52 -2.28
C THR A 116 -8.23 6.88 -2.66
N THR A 117 -9.05 7.20 -1.66
CA THR A 117 -10.40 7.76 -1.85
C THR A 117 -10.44 9.27 -1.66
N LYS A 118 -9.29 9.89 -1.34
CA LYS A 118 -9.16 11.33 -1.16
C LYS A 118 -8.63 11.93 -2.46
N ASP A 119 -9.39 12.83 -3.07
CA ASP A 119 -8.92 13.54 -4.25
C ASP A 119 -7.89 14.63 -3.89
N ASN A 120 -6.99 14.94 -4.81
CA ASN A 120 -6.01 16.03 -4.72
C ASN A 120 -5.47 16.36 -6.12
N ALA A 121 -4.86 17.54 -6.32
CA ALA A 121 -4.45 18.08 -7.62
C ALA A 121 -3.59 17.13 -8.49
N HIS A 122 -2.76 16.29 -7.87
CA HIS A 122 -1.86 15.36 -8.56
C HIS A 122 -2.43 13.93 -8.69
N ARG A 123 -3.66 13.69 -8.20
CA ARG A 123 -4.29 12.37 -8.19
C ARG A 123 -5.18 12.17 -9.40
N VAL A 124 -5.07 11.00 -10.01
CA VAL A 124 -5.82 10.66 -11.21
C VAL A 124 -6.98 9.75 -10.82
N TYR A 125 -8.19 10.14 -11.18
CA TYR A 125 -9.36 9.31 -10.99
C TYR A 125 -9.23 7.99 -11.78
N LEU A 126 -9.46 6.87 -11.11
CA LEU A 126 -9.51 5.56 -11.74
C LEU A 126 -10.95 5.13 -12.00
N LYS A 127 -11.69 4.83 -10.93
CA LYS A 127 -13.07 4.32 -10.97
C LYS A 127 -13.66 4.28 -9.56
N SER A 128 -14.99 4.40 -9.45
CA SER A 128 -15.76 4.14 -8.22
C SER A 128 -15.29 4.97 -7.01
N GLY A 129 -14.90 6.22 -7.22
CA GLY A 129 -14.39 7.09 -6.16
C GLY A 129 -12.97 6.74 -5.68
N VAL A 130 -12.23 5.91 -6.42
CA VAL A 130 -10.82 5.62 -6.17
C VAL A 130 -9.95 6.38 -7.15
N PHE A 131 -8.91 6.99 -6.62
CA PHE A 131 -7.87 7.71 -7.33
C PHE A 131 -6.53 7.00 -7.15
N ALA A 132 -5.63 7.22 -8.10
CA ALA A 132 -4.24 6.79 -8.03
C ALA A 132 -3.30 7.99 -7.92
N GLU A 133 -2.22 7.77 -7.17
CA GLU A 133 -1.12 8.71 -7.02
C GLU A 133 0.19 7.99 -7.39
N ILE A 134 1.04 8.63 -8.20
CA ILE A 134 2.42 8.18 -8.34
C ILE A 134 3.18 8.66 -7.10
N THR A 135 3.47 7.71 -6.20
CA THR A 135 4.11 8.00 -4.92
C THR A 135 5.63 8.02 -5.02
N LEU A 136 6.23 7.14 -5.84
CA LEU A 136 7.67 7.15 -6.14
C LEU A 136 7.89 6.91 -7.63
N ARG A 137 8.91 7.55 -8.22
CA ARG A 137 9.40 7.27 -9.58
C ARG A 137 10.75 6.57 -9.52
N TYR A 138 11.01 5.64 -10.42
CA TYR A 138 12.31 4.97 -10.49
C TYR A 138 13.21 5.65 -11.52
N MET A 139 14.33 6.19 -11.06
CA MET A 139 15.34 6.85 -11.88
C MET A 139 16.72 6.61 -11.29
N GLU A 140 17.77 6.64 -12.13
CA GLU A 140 19.16 6.56 -11.65
C GLU A 140 19.43 5.39 -10.69
N LYS A 141 18.81 4.23 -10.99
CA LYS A 141 18.91 2.98 -10.22
C LYS A 141 18.27 2.99 -8.81
N SER A 142 17.38 3.94 -8.51
CA SER A 142 16.60 3.93 -7.26
C SER A 142 15.21 4.53 -7.42
N PHE A 143 14.32 4.27 -6.46
CA PHE A 143 13.13 5.10 -6.29
C PHE A 143 13.48 6.47 -5.73
N LEU A 144 12.84 7.50 -6.29
CA LEU A 144 12.92 8.89 -5.89
C LEU A 144 11.51 9.44 -5.62
N PRO A 145 11.35 10.31 -4.61
CA PRO A 145 10.08 10.94 -4.31
C PRO A 145 9.75 12.07 -5.28
N TRP A 146 8.47 12.43 -5.28
CA TRP A 146 7.94 13.69 -5.81
C TRP A 146 7.78 14.70 -4.67
N GLU A 147 7.51 15.96 -5.04
CA GLU A 147 7.22 17.04 -4.08
C GLU A 147 6.00 16.76 -3.18
N TRP A 148 5.06 15.93 -3.65
CA TRP A 148 3.86 15.54 -2.90
C TRP A 148 3.97 14.19 -2.18
N THR A 149 5.07 13.45 -2.34
CA THR A 149 5.25 12.14 -1.72
C THR A 149 5.19 12.24 -0.20
N TYR A 150 4.45 11.34 0.45
CA TYR A 150 4.38 11.29 1.92
C TYR A 150 5.77 11.16 2.56
N ARG A 151 5.99 11.85 3.70
CA ARG A 151 7.31 11.95 4.34
C ARG A 151 7.96 10.61 4.66
N ASP A 152 7.17 9.64 5.10
CA ASP A 152 7.60 8.27 5.37
C ASP A 152 8.16 7.58 4.11
N TYR A 153 7.50 7.75 2.96
CA TYR A 153 7.97 7.20 1.67
C TYR A 153 9.22 7.89 1.11
N GLN A 154 9.61 9.06 1.63
CA GLN A 154 10.85 9.74 1.25
C GLN A 154 12.08 9.18 1.99
N THR A 155 11.87 8.36 3.03
CA THR A 155 12.96 7.84 3.84
C THR A 155 13.78 6.80 3.08
N LYS A 156 15.07 6.72 3.39
CA LYS A 156 15.95 5.70 2.82
C LYS A 156 15.43 4.29 3.09
N GLU A 157 14.91 4.03 4.29
CA GLU A 157 14.35 2.72 4.66
C GLU A 157 13.22 2.29 3.71
N TYR A 158 12.26 3.18 3.44
CA TYR A 158 11.12 2.84 2.56
C TYR A 158 11.56 2.74 1.11
N VAL A 159 12.45 3.63 0.66
CA VAL A 159 13.03 3.55 -0.69
C VAL A 159 13.75 2.22 -0.92
N ASP A 160 14.56 1.76 0.04
CA ASP A 160 15.25 0.48 -0.03
C ASP A 160 14.27 -0.70 -0.06
N ILE A 161 13.22 -0.68 0.77
CA ILE A 161 12.15 -1.68 0.76
C ILE A 161 11.51 -1.78 -0.64
N PHE A 162 11.13 -0.64 -1.24
CA PHE A 162 10.47 -0.66 -2.54
C PHE A 162 11.43 -1.04 -3.67
N ASN A 163 12.72 -0.70 -3.57
CA ASN A 163 13.75 -1.18 -4.49
C ASN A 163 13.85 -2.72 -4.47
N GLU A 164 13.80 -3.36 -3.29
CA GLU A 164 13.79 -4.83 -3.19
C GLU A 164 12.53 -5.44 -3.79
N ILE A 165 11.34 -4.90 -3.48
CA ILE A 165 10.07 -5.35 -4.07
C ILE A 165 10.11 -5.22 -5.60
N ARG A 166 10.70 -4.15 -6.13
CA ARG A 166 10.88 -3.95 -7.57
C ARG A 166 11.82 -4.99 -8.19
N LYS A 167 12.91 -5.37 -7.50
CA LYS A 167 13.80 -6.45 -7.98
C LYS A 167 13.04 -7.77 -8.11
N ILE A 168 12.24 -8.13 -7.10
CA ILE A 168 11.38 -9.33 -7.13
C ILE A 168 10.40 -9.24 -8.30
N TYR A 169 9.72 -8.10 -8.48
CA TYR A 169 8.82 -7.89 -9.62
C TYR A 169 9.51 -8.09 -10.97
N LEU A 170 10.69 -7.50 -11.16
CA LEU A 170 11.43 -7.63 -12.42
C LEU A 170 11.88 -9.07 -12.69
N GLN A 171 12.16 -9.86 -11.66
CA GLN A 171 12.44 -11.28 -11.81
C GLN A 171 11.19 -12.07 -12.22
N GLN A 172 10.01 -11.70 -11.73
CA GLN A 172 8.72 -12.34 -12.08
C GLN A 172 8.21 -11.98 -13.47
N MET A 173 8.71 -10.89 -14.05
CA MET A 173 8.38 -10.43 -15.40
C MET A 173 9.28 -11.02 -16.49
N LYS A 174 10.31 -11.79 -16.11
CA LYS A 174 11.15 -12.55 -17.04
C LYS A 174 10.52 -13.90 -17.31
#